data_AF-A0A2H0R7I9-F1
#
_entry.id   AF-A0A2H0R7I9-F1
#
_cell.length_a   1.000
_cell.length_b   1.000
_cell.length_c   1.000
_cell.angle_alpha   90.00
_cell.angle_beta   90.00
_cell.angle_gamma   90.00
#
_symmetry.space_group_name_H-M   'P 1'
#
loop_
_entity.id
_entity.type
_entity.pdbx_description
1 polymer ?
#
loop_
_entity_poly.entity_id
_entity_poly.type
_entity_poly.pdbx_seq_one_letter_code
_entity_poly.pdbx_strand_id
1 'polypeptide(L)'
;MVRYQDLQKTNWFFKLFILMKMIMKFVEIYKIQNDGTQRVMAVCKMVGETVVCEGEDKALIDNLKSEGIWDDSKTPPQKLFPKDGIRFLERLNFVFTSGYLNASQVK
;
A
#
# COMPACT_ATOMS: atom_id res chain seq x y z
N MET A 1 8.78 -28.04 37.18
CA MET A 1 9.35 -28.54 35.91
C MET A 1 8.32 -28.30 34.81
N VAL A 2 8.44 -27.20 34.08
CA VAL A 2 7.48 -26.83 33.02
C VAL A 2 7.85 -27.60 31.75
N ARG A 3 6.90 -28.35 31.17
CA ARG A 3 7.16 -29.22 30.01
C ARG A 3 7.30 -28.39 28.73
N TYR A 4 8.36 -28.64 27.98
CA TYR A 4 8.72 -27.98 26.72
C TYR A 4 7.65 -28.10 25.61
N GLN A 5 6.68 -29.02 25.76
CA GLN A 5 5.61 -29.26 24.78
C GLN A 5 4.45 -28.24 24.86
N ASP A 6 4.26 -27.51 25.97
CA ASP A 6 3.20 -26.51 26.10
C ASP A 6 3.56 -25.16 25.44
N LEU A 7 4.85 -24.88 25.21
CA LEU A 7 5.35 -23.67 24.55
C LEU A 7 5.26 -23.71 23.02
N GLN A 8 5.06 -24.89 22.40
CA GLN A 8 5.02 -25.05 20.94
C GLN A 8 3.60 -24.89 20.36
N LYS A 9 2.55 -25.23 21.13
CA LYS A 9 1.15 -25.08 20.68
C LYS A 9 0.67 -23.62 20.66
N THR A 10 1.15 -22.79 21.58
CA THR A 10 0.80 -21.37 21.66
C THR A 10 1.47 -20.54 20.55
N ASN A 11 2.66 -20.96 20.10
CA ASN A 11 3.44 -20.24 19.11
C ASN A 11 2.91 -20.42 17.68
N TRP A 12 2.41 -21.62 17.33
CA TRP A 12 1.93 -21.89 15.97
C TRP A 12 0.55 -21.28 15.69
N PHE A 13 -0.34 -21.27 16.69
CA PHE A 13 -1.63 -20.57 16.59
C PHE A 13 -1.48 -19.05 16.50
N PHE A 14 -0.57 -18.43 17.28
CA PHE A 14 -0.29 -16.99 17.16
C PHE A 14 0.31 -16.61 15.80
N LYS A 15 1.20 -17.45 15.26
CA LYS A 15 1.80 -17.23 13.94
C LYS A 15 0.79 -17.33 12.80
N LEU A 16 -0.16 -18.26 12.89
CA LEU A 16 -1.27 -18.42 11.93
C LEU A 16 -2.33 -17.30 12.08
N PHE A 17 -2.55 -16.80 13.30
CA PHE A 17 -3.43 -15.65 13.58
C PHE A 17 -2.83 -14.31 13.11
N ILE A 18 -1.50 -14.15 13.10
CA ILE A 18 -0.80 -13.02 12.46
C ILE A 18 -0.86 -13.16 10.93
N LEU A 19 -0.71 -14.38 10.41
CA LEU A 19 -0.76 -14.68 8.97
C LEU A 19 -2.11 -14.40 8.31
N MET A 20 -3.24 -14.61 9.02
CA MET A 20 -4.60 -14.40 8.50
C MET A 20 -5.16 -12.98 8.72
N LYS A 21 -4.48 -12.14 9.52
CA LYS A 21 -5.00 -10.85 9.99
C LYS A 21 -4.32 -9.63 9.36
N MET A 22 -3.27 -9.83 8.56
CA MET A 22 -2.86 -8.84 7.57
C MET A 22 -3.81 -8.94 6.38
N ILE A 23 -4.95 -8.27 6.49
CA ILE A 23 -5.71 -7.83 5.32
C ILE A 23 -4.67 -7.09 4.47
N MET A 24 -4.23 -7.71 3.37
CA MET A 24 -3.24 -7.12 2.47
C MET A 24 -3.92 -5.93 1.80
N LYS A 25 -3.89 -4.78 2.48
CA LYS A 25 -4.48 -3.56 1.95
C LYS A 25 -3.63 -3.10 0.79
N PHE A 26 -4.25 -2.94 -0.39
CA PHE A 26 -3.52 -2.52 -1.58
C PHE A 26 -4.32 -1.53 -2.43
N VAL A 27 -3.56 -0.80 -3.23
CA VAL A 27 -4.06 0.14 -4.24
C VAL A 27 -3.36 -0.13 -5.54
N GLU A 28 -4.15 -0.22 -6.61
CA GLU A 28 -3.66 -0.33 -7.97
C GLU A 28 -3.71 1.03 -8.63
N ILE A 29 -2.63 1.43 -9.28
CA ILE A 29 -2.55 2.65 -10.09
C ILE A 29 -2.63 2.20 -11.55
N TYR A 30 -3.66 2.66 -12.25
CA TYR A 30 -3.95 2.38 -13.64
C TYR A 30 -3.61 3.58 -14.51
N LYS A 31 -3.17 3.32 -15.73
CA LYS A 31 -3.09 4.30 -16.81
C LYS A 31 -4.18 4.04 -17.84
N ILE A 32 -4.88 5.10 -18.23
CA ILE A 32 -5.83 5.05 -19.36
C ILE A 32 -5.02 5.12 -20.65
N GLN A 33 -5.23 4.14 -21.52
CA GLN A 33 -4.63 4.08 -22.86
C GLN A 33 -5.50 4.82 -23.88
N ASN A 34 -4.93 5.10 -25.05
CA ASN A 34 -5.62 5.81 -26.14
C ASN A 34 -6.85 5.04 -26.68
N ASP A 35 -6.89 3.73 -26.49
CA ASP A 35 -8.02 2.87 -26.86
C ASP A 35 -9.10 2.78 -25.76
N GLY A 36 -8.96 3.54 -24.66
CA GLY A 36 -9.87 3.53 -23.52
C GLY A 36 -9.65 2.37 -22.55
N THR A 37 -8.70 1.48 -22.81
CA THR A 37 -8.35 0.39 -21.87
C THR A 37 -7.56 0.91 -20.68
N GLN A 38 -7.66 0.21 -19.55
CA GLN A 38 -6.89 0.50 -18.34
C GLN A 38 -5.79 -0.53 -18.16
N ARG A 39 -4.56 -0.07 -17.94
CA ARG A 39 -3.42 -0.94 -17.65
C ARG A 39 -2.82 -0.60 -16.28
N VAL A 40 -2.62 -1.61 -15.43
CA VAL A 40 -2.00 -1.44 -14.11
C VAL A 40 -0.53 -1.06 -14.30
N MET A 41 -0.16 0.12 -13.83
CA MET A 41 1.21 0.64 -13.90
C MET A 41 1.99 0.31 -12.62
N ALA A 42 1.32 0.39 -11.47
CA ALA A 42 1.90 0.10 -10.17
C ALA A 42 0.84 -0.45 -9.20
N VAL A 43 1.30 -1.27 -8.26
CA VAL A 43 0.51 -1.78 -7.15
C VAL A 43 1.26 -1.44 -5.87
N CYS A 44 0.60 -0.69 -4.99
CA CYS A 44 1.11 -0.34 -3.67
C CYS A 44 0.37 -1.17 -2.63
N LYS A 45 1.10 -1.91 -1.79
CA LYS A 45 0.54 -2.82 -0.79
C LYS A 45 1.14 -2.58 0.59
N MET A 46 0.35 -2.79 1.65
CA MET A 46 0.84 -2.79 3.02
C MET A 46 1.73 -4.01 3.28
N VAL A 47 2.93 -3.76 3.78
CA VAL A 47 3.89 -4.75 4.28
C VAL A 47 4.26 -4.34 5.71
N GLY A 48 3.59 -4.97 6.68
CA GLY A 48 3.66 -4.56 8.08
C GLY A 48 3.00 -3.19 8.28
N GLU A 49 3.79 -2.22 8.72
CA GLU A 49 3.35 -0.82 8.92
C GLU A 49 3.72 0.09 7.75
N THR A 50 4.43 -0.43 6.74
CA THR A 50 4.93 0.34 5.60
C THR A 50 4.24 -0.06 4.31
N VAL A 51 4.28 0.82 3.29
CA VAL A 51 3.80 0.53 1.94
C VAL A 51 4.98 0.17 1.04
N VAL A 52 4.79 -0.86 0.21
CA VAL A 52 5.71 -1.22 -0.86
C VAL A 52 4.98 -1.13 -2.18
N CYS A 53 5.55 -0.38 -3.14
CA CYS A 53 5.02 -0.24 -4.48
C CYS A 53 5.89 -1.01 -5.49
N GLU A 54 5.24 -1.80 -6.33
CA GLU A 54 5.83 -2.65 -7.39
C GLU A 54 5.04 -2.46 -8.68
N GLY A 55 5.68 -2.61 -9.85
CA GLY A 55 4.97 -2.41 -11.12
C GLY A 55 5.87 -2.19 -12.32
N GLU A 56 5.22 -1.91 -13.45
CA GLU A 56 5.87 -1.68 -14.74
C GLU A 56 6.52 -0.28 -14.83
N ASP A 57 5.88 0.74 -14.25
CA ASP A 57 6.37 2.11 -14.30
C ASP A 57 7.32 2.41 -13.13
N LYS A 58 8.62 2.16 -13.36
CA LYS A 58 9.67 2.42 -12.36
C LYS A 58 9.80 3.90 -12.00
N ALA A 59 9.60 4.81 -12.95
CA ALA A 59 9.72 6.23 -12.69
C ALA A 59 8.61 6.71 -11.75
N LEU A 60 7.38 6.24 -11.96
CA LEU A 60 6.28 6.47 -11.03
C LEU A 60 6.60 5.94 -9.63
N ILE A 61 7.09 4.70 -9.54
CA ILE A 61 7.42 4.06 -8.25
C ILE A 61 8.55 4.81 -7.53
N ASP A 62 9.58 5.24 -8.25
CA ASP A 62 10.70 5.98 -7.67
C ASP A 62 10.25 7.36 -7.18
N ASN A 63 9.41 8.06 -7.94
CA ASN A 63 8.81 9.33 -7.50
C ASN A 63 7.96 9.15 -6.23
N LEU A 64 7.15 8.09 -6.15
CA LEU A 64 6.36 7.79 -4.95
C LEU A 64 7.25 7.52 -3.72
N LYS A 65 8.46 6.99 -3.91
CA LYS A 65 9.42 6.73 -2.84
C LYS A 65 10.22 7.98 -2.44
N SER A 66 10.67 8.78 -3.41
CA SER A 66 11.55 9.92 -3.18
C SER A 66 10.79 11.20 -2.85
N GLU A 67 9.74 11.52 -3.59
CA GLU A 67 8.98 12.77 -3.48
C GLU A 67 7.77 12.65 -2.57
N GLY A 68 7.24 11.43 -2.43
CA GLY A 68 6.01 11.17 -1.69
C GLY A 68 4.78 11.72 -2.42
N ILE A 69 3.69 11.88 -1.67
CA ILE A 69 2.43 12.47 -2.13
C ILE A 69 1.97 13.57 -1.18
N TRP A 70 1.23 14.56 -1.69
CA TRP A 70 0.69 15.63 -0.87
C TRP A 70 -0.63 15.23 -0.18
N ASP A 71 -0.69 15.49 1.12
CA ASP A 71 -1.87 15.36 1.95
C ASP A 71 -2.45 16.76 2.25
N ASP A 72 -3.35 17.19 1.38
CA ASP A 72 -4.07 18.47 1.50
C ASP A 72 -5.24 18.40 2.48
N SER A 73 -5.48 17.24 3.12
CA SER A 73 -6.51 17.13 4.17
C SER A 73 -6.09 17.79 5.48
N LYS A 74 -4.81 18.15 5.62
CA LYS A 74 -4.23 18.81 6.80
C LYS A 74 -3.88 20.27 6.54
N THR A 75 -3.90 21.05 7.61
CA THR A 75 -3.42 22.44 7.62
C THR A 75 -2.27 22.57 8.65
N PRO A 76 -1.02 22.85 8.23
CA PRO A 76 -0.57 22.98 6.83
C PRO A 76 -0.52 21.62 6.10
N PRO A 77 -0.58 21.60 4.74
CA PRO A 77 -0.40 20.39 3.94
C PRO A 77 0.92 19.69 4.25
N GLN A 78 0.92 18.35 4.22
CA GLN A 78 2.09 17.54 4.55
C GLN A 78 2.39 16.55 3.44
N LYS A 79 3.68 16.25 3.23
CA LYS A 79 4.10 15.13 2.37
C LYS A 79 3.95 13.81 3.13
N LEU A 80 3.30 12.84 2.51
CA LEU A 80 3.23 11.45 2.95
C LEU A 80 4.17 10.60 2.10
N PHE A 81 4.81 9.65 2.74
CA PHE A 81 5.74 8.70 2.15
C PHE A 81 5.26 7.27 2.42
N PRO A 82 5.80 6.26 1.73
CA PRO A 82 5.40 4.87 1.96
C PRO A 82 5.58 4.38 3.40
N LYS A 83 6.50 4.99 4.17
CA LYS A 83 6.69 4.72 5.60
C LYS A 83 5.52 5.17 6.49
N ASP A 84 4.66 6.07 5.98
CA ASP A 84 3.46 6.55 6.69
C ASP A 84 2.28 5.56 6.56
N GLY A 85 2.52 4.41 5.92
CA GLY A 85 1.67 3.24 5.98
C GLY A 85 0.30 3.47 5.34
N ILE A 86 -0.75 3.11 6.08
CA ILE A 86 -2.12 3.14 5.57
C ILE A 86 -2.57 4.52 5.10
N ARG A 87 -2.08 5.60 5.75
CA ARG A 87 -2.44 6.97 5.38
C ARG A 87 -1.93 7.32 3.99
N PHE A 88 -0.73 6.86 3.64
CA PHE A 88 -0.19 7.00 2.28
C PHE A 88 -1.07 6.26 1.28
N LEU A 89 -1.42 5.01 1.59
CA LEU A 89 -2.22 4.15 0.73
C LEU A 89 -3.62 4.73 0.46
N GLU A 90 -4.31 5.22 1.48
CA GLU A 90 -5.63 5.85 1.36
C GLU A 90 -5.59 7.15 0.54
N ARG A 91 -4.49 7.90 0.62
CA ARG A 91 -4.34 9.17 -0.08
C ARG A 91 -4.05 9.00 -1.58
N LEU A 92 -3.52 7.85 -2.01
CA LEU A 92 -3.23 7.56 -3.43
C LEU A 92 -4.46 7.74 -4.32
N ASN A 93 -5.65 7.27 -3.88
CA ASN A 93 -6.89 7.43 -4.64
C ASN A 93 -7.18 8.91 -4.93
N PHE A 94 -6.97 9.81 -3.97
CA PHE A 94 -7.24 11.23 -4.14
C PHE A 94 -6.27 11.92 -5.10
N VAL A 95 -4.99 11.55 -5.03
CA VAL A 95 -3.94 12.13 -5.86
C VAL A 95 -4.06 11.67 -7.32
N PHE A 96 -4.42 10.41 -7.53
CA PHE A 96 -4.63 9.83 -8.86
C PHE A 96 -6.14 9.66 -9.12
N THR A 97 -6.88 10.76 -9.18
CA THR A 97 -8.32 10.77 -9.51
C THR A 97 -8.64 11.35 -10.89
N SER A 98 -7.68 11.98 -11.58
CA SER A 98 -7.96 12.73 -12.79
C SER A 98 -6.84 12.66 -13.82
N GLY A 99 -7.22 12.68 -15.10
CA GLY A 99 -6.31 12.66 -16.24
C GLY A 99 -5.96 11.25 -16.70
N TYR A 100 -4.68 10.99 -16.91
CA TYR A 100 -4.17 9.75 -17.51
C TYR A 100 -3.90 8.64 -16.49
N LEU A 101 -3.85 8.95 -15.19
CA LEU A 101 -3.57 8.01 -14.11
C LEU A 101 -4.71 8.01 -13.09
N ASN A 102 -5.21 6.82 -12.76
CA ASN A 102 -6.24 6.61 -11.74
C ASN A 102 -5.74 5.61 -10.69
N ALA A 103 -6.10 5.79 -9.43
CA ALA A 103 -5.86 4.80 -8.39
C ALA A 103 -7.16 4.15 -7.93
N SER A 104 -7.11 2.87 -7.57
CA SER A 104 -8.23 2.20 -6.94
C SER A 104 -8.47 2.72 -5.52
N GLN A 105 -9.67 2.50 -5.01
CA GLN A 105 -9.86 2.49 -3.56
C GLN A 105 -9.00 1.39 -2.92
N VAL A 106 -8.70 1.56 -1.63
CA VAL A 106 -7.99 0.56 -0.83
C VAL A 106 -8.85 -0.71 -0.77
N LYS A 107 -8.32 -1.81 -1.28
CA LYS A 107 -8.94 -3.14 -1.25
C LYS A 107 -8.40 -3.96 -0.09
#